data_AF-A0A167GJU1-F1
#
_entry.id   AF-A0A167GJU1-F1
#
_cell.length_a   1.000
_cell.length_b   1.000
_cell.length_c   1.000
_cell.angle_alpha   90.00
_cell.angle_beta   90.00
_cell.angle_gamma   90.00
#
_symmetry.space_group_name_H-M   'P 1'
#
loop_
_entity.id
_entity.type
_entity.pdbx_description
1 polymer ?
#
loop_
_entity_poly.entity_id
_entity_poly.type
_entity_poly.pdbx_seq_one_letter_code
_entity_poly.pdbx_strand_id
1 'polypeptide(L)'
;MKILSKIAVVALSAASLNAQATLTEQEQTALIDILSCLERVDNTLIVSGCDVQVINGSEDNTAKNGKGNVIIGYNAQTTPSQRVATGSHNLIIGDGHQFNSAGALIAGDNNSAFADATSVAGVNNYVSGPHSVIWGGESNTAEATFSAILGGQQNNTLPFHNYALIAGGKGNTAKNFYASVYGGENNIAKGQSSMILGGQNNFTEGPLSSITGGRNNEANGELSAVLGGEFNRANGFTSSIGGGLSRTIGGHDDYQAGYFFSDK
;
A
#
# COMPACT_ATOMS: atom_id res chain seq x y z
N MET A 1 -33.23 7.29 -44.19
CA MET A 1 -32.00 6.68 -44.77
C MET A 1 -30.81 6.97 -43.86
N LYS A 2 -30.62 6.18 -42.78
CA LYS A 2 -29.43 6.15 -41.91
C LYS A 2 -29.57 4.99 -40.90
N ILE A 3 -29.74 3.77 -41.43
CA ILE A 3 -29.75 2.52 -40.64
C ILE A 3 -28.43 1.73 -40.83
N LEU A 4 -27.49 2.25 -41.63
CA LEU A 4 -26.32 1.48 -42.07
C LEU A 4 -25.00 1.72 -41.31
N SER A 5 -24.96 2.50 -40.21
CA SER A 5 -23.70 2.76 -39.50
C SER A 5 -23.51 2.00 -38.18
N LYS A 6 -24.50 1.25 -37.69
CA LYS A 6 -24.40 0.51 -36.41
C LYS A 6 -23.97 -0.97 -36.55
N ILE A 7 -23.65 -1.44 -37.77
CA ILE A 7 -23.28 -2.84 -38.08
C ILE A 7 -21.78 -2.97 -38.45
N ALA A 8 -20.94 -1.97 -38.19
CA ALA A 8 -19.53 -2.03 -38.59
C ALA A 8 -18.64 -2.96 -37.73
N VAL A 9 -19.15 -3.55 -36.63
CA VAL A 9 -18.35 -4.46 -35.77
C VAL A 9 -18.72 -5.95 -35.94
N VAL A 10 -19.67 -6.27 -36.81
CA VAL A 10 -19.92 -7.67 -37.27
C VAL A 10 -19.55 -7.85 -38.76
N ALA A 11 -18.72 -6.94 -39.29
CA ALA A 11 -17.99 -7.19 -40.54
C ALA A 11 -16.63 -7.85 -40.24
N LEU A 12 -16.64 -8.94 -39.45
CA LEU A 12 -15.73 -10.03 -39.78
C LEU A 12 -16.11 -10.40 -41.21
N SER A 13 -15.17 -10.23 -42.15
CA SER A 13 -15.38 -10.47 -43.56
C SER A 13 -16.26 -11.70 -43.80
N ALA A 14 -17.39 -11.52 -44.47
CA ALA A 14 -18.23 -12.61 -44.99
C ALA A 14 -17.46 -13.60 -45.90
N ALA A 15 -16.17 -13.36 -46.16
CA ALA A 15 -15.26 -14.29 -46.82
C ALA A 15 -14.59 -15.33 -45.89
N SER A 16 -14.57 -15.14 -44.55
CA SER A 16 -13.90 -16.06 -43.61
C SER A 16 -14.84 -16.94 -42.78
N LEU A 17 -16.15 -16.90 -43.04
CA LEU A 17 -17.19 -17.69 -42.36
C LEU A 17 -17.83 -18.76 -43.26
N ASN A 18 -17.15 -19.19 -44.33
CA ASN A 18 -17.62 -20.27 -45.20
C ASN A 18 -17.47 -21.69 -44.58
N ALA A 19 -17.68 -21.84 -43.28
CA ALA A 19 -17.77 -23.16 -42.62
C ALA A 19 -18.52 -23.20 -41.27
N GLN A 20 -19.22 -22.15 -40.81
CA GLN A 20 -19.89 -22.18 -39.49
C GLN A 20 -21.32 -21.63 -39.55
N ALA A 21 -22.23 -22.36 -38.89
CA ALA A 21 -23.67 -22.22 -38.94
C ALA A 21 -24.20 -20.77 -38.80
N THR A 22 -25.20 -20.43 -39.60
CA THR A 22 -25.96 -19.19 -39.50
C THR A 22 -26.66 -19.13 -38.14
N LEU A 23 -26.38 -18.11 -37.33
CA LEU A 23 -27.11 -17.85 -36.07
C LEU A 23 -28.60 -17.66 -36.34
N THR A 24 -29.44 -18.27 -35.51
CA THR A 24 -30.89 -18.07 -35.53
C THR A 24 -31.26 -16.61 -35.20
N GLU A 25 -32.43 -16.14 -35.62
CA GLU A 25 -32.91 -14.78 -35.30
C GLU A 25 -32.97 -14.52 -33.78
N GLN A 26 -33.28 -15.56 -33.00
CA GLN A 26 -33.31 -15.50 -31.54
C GLN A 26 -31.91 -15.26 -30.96
N GLU A 27 -30.89 -15.96 -31.46
CA GLU A 27 -29.49 -15.78 -31.04
C GLU A 27 -28.96 -14.39 -31.42
N GLN A 28 -29.35 -13.87 -32.59
CA GLN A 28 -28.97 -12.52 -33.02
C GLN A 28 -29.55 -11.44 -32.10
N THR A 29 -30.83 -11.57 -31.73
CA THR A 29 -31.50 -10.62 -30.84
C THR A 29 -30.87 -10.63 -29.44
N ALA A 30 -30.62 -11.82 -28.88
CA ALA A 30 -29.97 -11.95 -27.58
C ALA A 30 -28.56 -11.34 -27.56
N LEU A 31 -27.79 -11.53 -28.64
CA LEU A 31 -26.45 -10.94 -28.75
C LEU A 31 -26.50 -9.41 -28.84
N ILE A 32 -27.45 -8.84 -29.61
CA ILE A 32 -27.63 -7.39 -29.71
C ILE A 32 -27.98 -6.79 -28.34
N ASP A 33 -28.84 -7.45 -27.57
CA ASP A 33 -29.21 -7.00 -26.23
C ASP A 33 -28.01 -6.99 -25.27
N ILE A 34 -27.18 -8.04 -25.28
CA ILE A 34 -25.96 -8.12 -24.45
C ILE A 34 -24.95 -7.03 -24.84
N LEU A 35 -24.77 -6.78 -26.14
CA LEU A 35 -23.80 -5.81 -26.66
C LEU A 35 -24.33 -4.36 -26.70
N SER A 36 -25.57 -4.14 -26.28
CA SER A 36 -26.29 -2.87 -26.47
C SER A 36 -25.59 -1.64 -25.87
N CYS A 37 -24.74 -1.84 -24.86
CA CYS A 37 -23.96 -0.79 -24.21
C CYS A 37 -22.47 -0.77 -24.55
N LEU A 38 -22.02 -1.54 -25.54
CA LEU A 38 -20.62 -1.56 -26.00
C LEU A 38 -20.45 -0.81 -27.32
N GLU A 39 -19.50 0.11 -27.37
CA GLU A 39 -19.11 0.85 -28.57
C GLU A 39 -17.59 0.80 -28.74
N ARG A 40 -17.10 0.63 -29.97
CA ARG A 40 -15.67 0.74 -30.26
C ARG A 40 -15.39 2.03 -31.04
N VAL A 41 -14.54 2.87 -30.49
CA VAL A 41 -14.02 4.09 -31.13
C VAL A 41 -12.51 3.91 -31.27
N ASP A 42 -12.03 3.83 -32.51
CA ASP A 42 -10.64 3.48 -32.84
C ASP A 42 -10.17 2.19 -32.14
N ASN A 43 -9.24 2.32 -31.19
CA ASN A 43 -8.66 1.23 -30.39
C ASN A 43 -9.25 1.14 -28.98
N THR A 44 -10.31 1.89 -28.68
CA THR A 44 -10.92 1.95 -27.34
C THR A 44 -12.31 1.30 -27.34
N LEU A 45 -12.51 0.36 -26.42
CA LEU A 45 -13.84 -0.14 -26.08
C LEU A 45 -14.47 0.79 -25.03
N ILE A 46 -15.64 1.32 -25.34
CA ILE A 46 -16.44 2.21 -24.51
C ILE A 46 -17.65 1.44 -24.01
N VAL A 47 -17.91 1.51 -22.70
CA VAL A 47 -19.12 0.98 -22.07
C VAL A 47 -20.01 2.17 -21.70
N SER A 48 -21.20 2.28 -22.29
CA SER A 48 -22.11 3.42 -22.10
C SER A 48 -23.47 2.95 -21.58
N GLY A 49 -23.88 3.45 -20.41
CA GLY A 49 -25.17 3.10 -19.81
C GLY A 49 -25.23 1.71 -19.17
N CYS A 50 -24.08 1.08 -18.93
CA CYS A 50 -23.92 -0.19 -18.21
C CYS A 50 -22.72 -0.14 -17.25
N ASP A 51 -22.75 -0.99 -16.22
CA ASP A 51 -21.60 -1.29 -15.36
C ASP A 51 -20.80 -2.47 -15.89
N VAL A 52 -19.50 -2.54 -15.56
CA VAL A 52 -18.65 -3.70 -15.81
C VAL A 52 -18.36 -4.40 -14.49
N GLN A 53 -18.77 -5.66 -14.38
CA GLN A 53 -18.51 -6.50 -13.22
C GLN A 53 -17.59 -7.67 -13.62
N VAL A 54 -16.51 -7.86 -12.88
CA VAL A 54 -15.59 -9.00 -13.05
C VAL A 54 -15.69 -9.87 -11.79
N ILE A 55 -16.21 -11.09 -11.95
CA ILE A 55 -16.45 -12.03 -10.86
C ILE A 55 -15.47 -13.22 -10.90
N ASN A 56 -15.14 -13.78 -9.75
CA ASN A 56 -14.26 -14.95 -9.64
C ASN A 56 -14.96 -16.30 -9.96
N GLY A 57 -16.29 -16.30 -10.05
CA GLY A 57 -17.12 -17.47 -10.37
C GLY A 57 -17.29 -18.49 -9.23
N SER A 58 -17.01 -18.14 -7.97
CA SER A 58 -17.15 -19.06 -6.83
C SER A 58 -18.37 -18.84 -5.95
N GLU A 59 -19.28 -17.93 -6.33
CA GLU A 59 -20.44 -17.48 -5.52
C GLU A 59 -20.05 -16.91 -4.14
N ASP A 60 -18.76 -16.61 -3.91
CA ASP A 60 -18.21 -16.08 -2.67
C ASP A 60 -17.17 -14.98 -2.97
N ASN A 61 -17.21 -13.92 -2.18
CA ASN A 61 -16.31 -12.76 -2.28
C ASN A 61 -14.94 -13.02 -1.63
N THR A 62 -14.80 -14.06 -0.80
CA THR A 62 -13.55 -14.37 -0.09
C THR A 62 -12.68 -15.41 -0.78
N ALA A 63 -13.24 -16.21 -1.68
CA ALA A 63 -12.52 -17.25 -2.38
C ALA A 63 -11.41 -16.70 -3.30
N LYS A 64 -10.18 -17.13 -3.00
CA LYS A 64 -8.95 -16.81 -3.72
C LYS A 64 -8.63 -17.91 -4.73
N ASN A 65 -9.17 -17.77 -5.95
CA ASN A 65 -9.04 -18.78 -7.01
C ASN A 65 -8.28 -18.25 -8.25
N GLY A 66 -7.63 -17.09 -8.14
CA GLY A 66 -6.87 -16.45 -9.22
C GLY A 66 -7.72 -15.75 -10.28
N LYS A 67 -9.06 -15.75 -10.15
CA LYS A 67 -10.00 -15.16 -11.12
C LYS A 67 -10.66 -13.90 -10.55
N GLY A 68 -11.43 -13.20 -11.37
CA GLY A 68 -12.10 -11.97 -10.93
C GLY A 68 -11.19 -10.74 -10.91
N ASN A 69 -9.98 -10.83 -11.46
CA ASN A 69 -8.99 -9.75 -11.47
C ASN A 69 -9.06 -8.93 -12.76
N VAL A 70 -8.80 -7.63 -12.68
CA VAL A 70 -8.55 -6.75 -13.83
C VAL A 70 -7.05 -6.51 -13.93
N ILE A 71 -6.45 -6.87 -15.07
CA ILE A 71 -4.99 -6.74 -15.30
C ILE A 71 -4.76 -5.76 -16.45
N ILE A 72 -4.03 -4.68 -16.17
CA ILE A 72 -3.58 -3.67 -17.14
C ILE A 72 -2.08 -3.87 -17.35
N GLY A 73 -1.69 -4.31 -18.55
CA GLY A 73 -0.35 -4.84 -18.82
C GLY A 73 -0.36 -6.36 -18.78
N TYR A 74 0.79 -6.98 -18.51
CA TYR A 74 0.92 -8.44 -18.56
C TYR A 74 1.15 -9.08 -17.20
N ASN A 75 1.42 -8.28 -16.16
CA ASN A 75 1.98 -8.78 -14.91
C ASN A 75 3.17 -9.73 -15.18
N ALA A 76 4.05 -9.34 -16.10
CA ALA A 76 5.13 -10.18 -16.61
C ALA A 76 6.11 -10.51 -15.48
N GLN A 77 6.53 -11.77 -15.39
CA GLN A 77 7.44 -12.26 -14.36
C GLN A 77 8.75 -12.68 -15.02
N THR A 78 9.89 -12.36 -14.39
CA THR A 78 11.20 -12.86 -14.84
C THR A 78 11.36 -14.37 -14.61
N THR A 79 10.63 -14.93 -13.63
CA THR A 79 10.68 -16.35 -13.23
C THR A 79 9.26 -16.92 -13.01
N PRO A 80 8.63 -17.52 -14.05
CA PRO A 80 7.23 -18.00 -13.98
C PRO A 80 6.91 -19.01 -12.87
N SER A 81 7.92 -19.76 -12.41
CA SER A 81 7.79 -20.79 -11.36
C SER A 81 7.53 -20.23 -9.96
N GLN A 82 7.65 -18.93 -9.73
CA GLN A 82 7.38 -18.26 -8.45
C GLN A 82 6.05 -17.49 -8.44
N ARG A 83 5.20 -17.66 -9.46
CA ARG A 83 3.92 -16.94 -9.58
C ARG A 83 2.96 -17.36 -8.46
N VAL A 84 2.89 -16.55 -7.41
CA VAL A 84 1.73 -16.52 -6.51
C VAL A 84 0.76 -15.49 -7.09
N ALA A 85 -0.23 -15.94 -7.85
CA ALA A 85 -1.30 -15.12 -8.40
C ALA A 85 -2.65 -15.82 -8.20
N THR A 86 -2.90 -16.19 -6.96
CA THR A 86 -4.11 -16.92 -6.53
C THR A 86 -5.17 -15.99 -5.96
N GLY A 87 -4.86 -14.70 -5.79
CA GLY A 87 -5.82 -13.70 -5.33
C GLY A 87 -6.97 -13.45 -6.30
N SER A 88 -8.05 -12.87 -5.79
CA SER A 88 -9.26 -12.57 -6.57
C SER A 88 -9.67 -11.12 -6.42
N HIS A 89 -10.48 -10.60 -7.34
CA HIS A 89 -11.07 -9.25 -7.22
C HIS A 89 -10.06 -8.10 -7.12
N ASN A 90 -8.85 -8.28 -7.67
CA ASN A 90 -7.79 -7.27 -7.62
C ASN A 90 -7.75 -6.44 -8.91
N LEU A 91 -7.28 -5.20 -8.81
CA LEU A 91 -6.83 -4.38 -9.94
C LEU A 91 -5.30 -4.37 -9.96
N ILE A 92 -4.70 -4.89 -11.04
CA ILE A 92 -3.26 -5.05 -11.19
C ILE A 92 -2.77 -4.23 -12.38
N ILE A 93 -1.73 -3.40 -12.18
CA ILE A 93 -1.18 -2.50 -13.19
C ILE A 93 0.35 -2.57 -13.19
N GLY A 94 0.95 -3.06 -14.27
CA GLY A 94 2.39 -3.24 -14.37
C GLY A 94 2.81 -4.70 -14.22
N ASP A 95 4.08 -4.91 -13.87
CA ASP A 95 4.78 -6.20 -14.01
C ASP A 95 5.38 -6.68 -12.68
N GLY A 96 5.71 -7.97 -12.61
CA GLY A 96 6.40 -8.56 -11.45
C GLY A 96 5.53 -8.78 -10.21
N HIS A 97 4.25 -8.44 -10.22
CA HIS A 97 3.41 -8.53 -9.02
C HIS A 97 3.07 -9.95 -8.57
N GLN A 98 3.21 -10.19 -7.26
CA GLN A 98 2.77 -11.39 -6.58
C GLN A 98 1.59 -11.07 -5.67
N PHE A 99 0.54 -11.89 -5.69
CA PHE A 99 -0.63 -11.66 -4.87
C PHE A 99 -1.43 -12.93 -4.57
N ASN A 100 -1.86 -13.02 -3.31
CA ASN A 100 -2.93 -13.92 -2.87
C ASN A 100 -4.07 -13.14 -2.18
N SER A 101 -4.10 -11.81 -2.35
CA SER A 101 -5.10 -10.91 -1.79
C SER A 101 -6.47 -11.05 -2.45
N ALA A 102 -7.51 -10.72 -1.69
CA ALA A 102 -8.84 -10.39 -2.21
C ALA A 102 -9.08 -8.88 -2.15
N GLY A 103 -9.46 -8.25 -3.28
CA GLY A 103 -9.86 -6.85 -3.29
C GLY A 103 -8.70 -5.84 -3.20
N ALA A 104 -7.52 -6.16 -3.71
CA ALA A 104 -6.36 -5.27 -3.67
C ALA A 104 -6.18 -4.40 -4.92
N LEU A 105 -5.56 -3.24 -4.73
CA LEU A 105 -4.99 -2.41 -5.79
C LEU A 105 -3.48 -2.59 -5.82
N ILE A 106 -2.92 -3.03 -6.94
CA ILE A 106 -1.50 -3.35 -7.09
C ILE A 106 -0.99 -2.63 -8.33
N ALA A 107 0.01 -1.75 -8.17
CA ALA A 107 0.54 -0.97 -9.29
C ALA A 107 2.08 -0.86 -9.26
N GLY A 108 2.74 -0.68 -10.41
CA GLY A 108 4.18 -0.42 -10.49
C GLY A 108 4.98 -1.65 -10.91
N ASP A 109 6.04 -1.97 -10.17
CA ASP A 109 6.96 -3.07 -10.49
C ASP A 109 7.25 -3.96 -9.28
N ASN A 110 7.12 -5.27 -9.45
CA ASN A 110 7.53 -6.30 -8.49
C ASN A 110 6.99 -6.16 -7.05
N ASN A 111 5.76 -5.62 -6.90
CA ASN A 111 5.10 -5.53 -5.60
C ASN A 111 4.41 -6.84 -5.18
N SER A 112 4.33 -7.08 -3.87
CA SER A 112 3.71 -8.26 -3.26
C SER A 112 2.53 -7.87 -2.37
N ALA A 113 1.34 -8.43 -2.63
CA ALA A 113 0.12 -8.20 -1.86
C ALA A 113 -0.45 -9.53 -1.34
N PHE A 114 -0.17 -9.83 -0.06
CA PHE A 114 -0.54 -11.09 0.58
C PHE A 114 -1.62 -10.97 1.65
N ALA A 115 -2.35 -9.85 1.66
CA ALA A 115 -3.48 -9.62 2.55
C ALA A 115 -4.63 -8.91 1.84
N ASP A 116 -5.82 -9.05 2.41
CA ASP A 116 -7.06 -8.60 1.81
C ASP A 116 -7.28 -7.10 1.96
N ALA A 117 -7.99 -6.52 1.00
CA ALA A 117 -8.33 -5.11 0.94
C ALA A 117 -7.10 -4.17 1.07
N THR A 118 -6.00 -4.54 0.43
CA THR A 118 -4.73 -3.80 0.48
C THR A 118 -4.56 -2.87 -0.73
N SER A 119 -3.70 -1.87 -0.61
CA SER A 119 -3.23 -1.08 -1.76
C SER A 119 -1.72 -0.97 -1.72
N VAL A 120 -1.06 -1.32 -2.82
CA VAL A 120 0.40 -1.27 -2.94
C VAL A 120 0.79 -0.71 -4.30
N ALA A 121 1.65 0.30 -4.30
CA ALA A 121 2.27 0.85 -5.49
C ALA A 121 3.78 1.04 -5.32
N GLY A 122 4.51 1.33 -6.40
CA GLY A 122 5.96 1.56 -6.37
C GLY A 122 6.76 0.35 -6.83
N VAL A 123 7.94 0.14 -6.24
CA VAL A 123 8.87 -0.92 -6.66
C VAL A 123 9.23 -1.83 -5.47
N ASN A 124 9.14 -3.14 -5.64
CA ASN A 124 9.58 -4.12 -4.63
C ASN A 124 8.92 -3.96 -3.23
N ASN A 125 7.71 -3.42 -3.15
CA ASN A 125 7.01 -3.25 -1.87
C ASN A 125 6.25 -4.51 -1.47
N TYR A 126 6.15 -4.78 -0.17
CA TYR A 126 5.55 -5.98 0.39
C TYR A 126 4.45 -5.63 1.39
N VAL A 127 3.25 -6.14 1.18
CA VAL A 127 2.09 -5.91 2.05
C VAL A 127 1.50 -7.24 2.51
N SER A 128 1.45 -7.46 3.83
CA SER A 128 0.84 -8.64 4.47
C SER A 128 -0.11 -8.29 5.62
N GLY A 129 -0.25 -7.02 5.97
CA GLY A 129 -1.26 -6.54 6.91
C GLY A 129 -2.62 -6.35 6.23
N PRO A 130 -3.73 -6.92 6.73
CA PRO A 130 -5.06 -6.64 6.17
C PRO A 130 -5.39 -5.14 6.24
N HIS A 131 -6.06 -4.63 5.21
CA HIS A 131 -6.44 -3.21 5.09
C HIS A 131 -5.27 -2.21 5.12
N SER A 132 -4.04 -2.66 4.89
CA SER A 132 -2.87 -1.77 4.89
C SER A 132 -2.58 -1.19 3.52
N VAL A 133 -1.85 -0.08 3.52
CA VAL A 133 -1.49 0.66 2.32
C VAL A 133 0.01 0.95 2.26
N ILE A 134 0.60 0.72 1.09
CA ILE A 134 1.87 1.30 0.67
C ILE A 134 1.60 2.14 -0.57
N TRP A 135 1.60 3.47 -0.43
CA TRP A 135 1.20 4.35 -1.53
C TRP A 135 2.25 4.49 -2.64
N GLY A 136 3.51 4.13 -2.36
CA GLY A 136 4.60 4.18 -3.32
C GLY A 136 5.96 3.88 -2.67
N GLY A 137 7.04 4.27 -3.37
CA GLY A 137 8.40 4.10 -2.89
C GLY A 137 9.03 2.75 -3.25
N GLU A 138 10.11 2.40 -2.58
CA GLU A 138 10.91 1.21 -2.88
C GLU A 138 11.16 0.34 -1.64
N SER A 139 10.95 -0.98 -1.75
CA SER A 139 11.32 -1.94 -0.70
C SER A 139 10.71 -1.66 0.67
N ASN A 140 9.51 -1.11 0.72
CA ASN A 140 8.75 -0.91 1.96
C ASN A 140 7.97 -2.18 2.32
N THR A 141 7.78 -2.41 3.62
CA THR A 141 7.13 -3.60 4.18
C THR A 141 6.02 -3.20 5.16
N ALA A 142 4.77 -3.50 4.82
CA ALA A 142 3.59 -3.21 5.65
C ALA A 142 2.91 -4.50 6.13
N GLU A 143 3.25 -4.95 7.34
CA GLU A 143 2.72 -6.19 7.93
C GLU A 143 1.68 -5.95 9.04
N ALA A 144 1.57 -4.70 9.51
CA ALA A 144 0.62 -4.27 10.52
C ALA A 144 -0.79 -4.08 9.91
N THR A 145 -1.83 -4.56 10.59
CA THR A 145 -3.23 -4.35 10.16
C THR A 145 -3.56 -2.85 10.19
N PHE A 146 -4.25 -2.35 9.16
CA PHE A 146 -4.57 -0.92 9.01
C PHE A 146 -3.35 0.01 9.06
N SER A 147 -2.17 -0.50 8.71
CA SER A 147 -0.97 0.34 8.63
C SER A 147 -0.91 1.13 7.33
N ALA A 148 -0.15 2.23 7.37
CA ALA A 148 0.10 3.05 6.20
C ALA A 148 1.59 3.38 6.07
N ILE A 149 2.15 3.13 4.90
CA ILE A 149 3.43 3.67 4.46
C ILE A 149 3.17 4.54 3.23
N LEU A 150 3.38 5.86 3.34
CA LEU A 150 3.04 6.76 2.21
C LEU A 150 4.13 6.79 1.12
N GLY A 151 5.34 6.33 1.42
CA GLY A 151 6.44 6.26 0.45
C GLY A 151 7.80 6.04 1.11
N GLY A 152 8.86 6.48 0.42
CA GLY A 152 10.23 6.33 0.89
C GLY A 152 10.86 4.98 0.55
N GLN A 153 11.95 4.63 1.24
CA GLN A 153 12.73 3.44 0.95
C GLN A 153 12.95 2.60 2.22
N GLN A 154 12.77 1.28 2.15
CA GLN A 154 13.10 0.36 3.25
C GLN A 154 12.38 0.67 4.57
N ASN A 155 11.16 1.24 4.53
CA ASN A 155 10.36 1.46 5.73
C ASN A 155 9.59 0.20 6.12
N ASN A 156 9.41 -0.03 7.42
CA ASN A 156 8.78 -1.26 7.92
C ASN A 156 7.76 -1.00 9.04
N THR A 157 6.54 -1.51 8.89
CA THR A 157 5.59 -1.67 10.00
C THR A 157 5.46 -3.14 10.36
N LEU A 158 5.76 -3.50 11.61
CA LEU A 158 5.84 -4.91 12.05
C LEU A 158 4.47 -5.56 12.26
N PRO A 159 4.37 -6.90 12.09
CA PRO A 159 3.12 -7.63 12.31
C PRO A 159 2.67 -7.54 13.77
N PHE A 160 1.39 -7.86 14.03
CA PHE A 160 0.73 -7.87 15.34
C PHE A 160 0.45 -6.49 15.98
N HIS A 161 0.78 -5.39 15.31
CA HIS A 161 0.59 -4.03 15.83
C HIS A 161 -0.31 -3.22 14.89
N ASN A 162 -1.52 -2.86 15.31
CA ASN A 162 -2.47 -2.21 14.40
C ASN A 162 -2.25 -0.69 14.31
N TYR A 163 -2.60 -0.10 13.17
CA TYR A 163 -2.64 1.36 12.96
C TYR A 163 -1.27 2.07 13.01
N ALA A 164 -0.19 1.37 12.65
CA ALA A 164 1.12 1.97 12.51
C ALA A 164 1.21 2.90 11.27
N LEU A 165 1.93 4.01 11.39
CA LEU A 165 2.11 4.98 10.30
C LEU A 165 3.59 5.26 10.04
N ILE A 166 4.00 5.19 8.78
CA ILE A 166 5.25 5.78 8.31
C ILE A 166 4.96 6.70 7.13
N ALA A 167 5.11 8.02 7.30
CA ALA A 167 4.81 8.95 6.21
C ALA A 167 5.91 8.98 5.12
N GLY A 168 7.12 8.51 5.41
CA GLY A 168 8.18 8.36 4.41
C GLY A 168 9.57 8.24 5.03
N GLY A 169 10.60 8.65 4.28
CA GLY A 169 12.00 8.57 4.70
C GLY A 169 12.66 7.24 4.33
N LYS A 170 13.77 6.94 4.99
CA LYS A 170 14.59 5.75 4.71
C LYS A 170 14.81 4.90 5.96
N GLY A 171 14.54 3.60 5.88
CA GLY A 171 14.90 2.67 6.96
C GLY A 171 14.12 2.88 8.27
N ASN A 172 12.97 3.56 8.24
CA ASN A 172 12.20 3.80 9.46
C ASN A 172 11.39 2.56 9.85
N THR A 173 11.17 2.36 11.14
CA THR A 173 10.36 1.24 11.65
C THR A 173 9.33 1.70 12.70
N ALA A 174 8.06 1.36 12.49
CA ALA A 174 7.01 1.51 13.50
C ALA A 174 6.60 0.11 14.02
N LYS A 175 6.80 -0.14 15.32
CA LYS A 175 6.78 -1.49 15.93
C LYS A 175 5.64 -1.70 16.93
N ASN A 176 4.67 -0.80 17.03
CA ASN A 176 3.62 -0.92 18.05
C ASN A 176 2.30 -0.26 17.63
N PHE A 177 1.23 -0.51 18.39
CA PHE A 177 -0.09 0.06 18.16
C PHE A 177 0.01 1.58 18.11
N TYR A 178 -0.51 2.18 17.04
CA TYR A 178 -0.51 3.62 16.80
C TYR A 178 0.89 4.27 16.79
N ALA A 179 1.98 3.49 16.70
CA ALA A 179 3.32 4.04 16.57
C ALA A 179 3.46 4.76 15.21
N SER A 180 4.10 5.93 15.22
CA SER A 180 4.21 6.76 14.02
C SER A 180 5.61 7.33 13.80
N VAL A 181 6.05 7.30 12.54
CA VAL A 181 7.26 7.98 12.08
C VAL A 181 6.92 8.85 10.86
N TYR A 182 7.10 10.17 10.95
CA TYR A 182 6.72 11.07 9.85
C TYR A 182 7.81 11.21 8.77
N GLY A 183 9.05 10.80 9.05
CA GLY A 183 10.12 10.82 8.06
C GLY A 183 11.50 10.62 8.68
N GLY A 184 12.53 11.08 7.98
CA GLY A 184 13.92 10.95 8.40
C GLY A 184 14.55 9.60 8.03
N GLU A 185 15.65 9.28 8.71
CA GLU A 185 16.45 8.08 8.42
C GLU A 185 16.64 7.21 9.67
N ASN A 186 16.37 5.91 9.56
CA ASN A 186 16.64 4.90 10.59
C ASN A 186 15.98 5.19 11.95
N ASN A 187 14.81 5.81 11.97
CA ASN A 187 14.06 6.05 13.20
C ASN A 187 13.23 4.82 13.58
N ILE A 188 13.11 4.53 14.88
CA ILE A 188 12.36 3.37 15.38
C ILE A 188 11.36 3.81 16.46
N ALA A 189 10.07 3.73 16.13
CA ALA A 189 8.99 3.96 17.08
C ALA A 189 8.48 2.63 17.68
N LYS A 190 8.89 2.31 18.91
CA LYS A 190 8.61 1.04 19.61
C LYS A 190 7.55 1.15 20.71
N GLY A 191 7.38 2.32 21.32
CA GLY A 191 6.33 2.55 22.32
C GLY A 191 4.94 2.57 21.69
N GLN A 192 3.92 2.09 22.41
CA GLN A 192 2.52 2.26 22.02
C GLN A 192 2.19 3.75 21.89
N SER A 193 1.56 4.15 20.79
CA SER A 193 1.21 5.55 20.49
C SER A 193 2.42 6.50 20.54
N SER A 194 3.64 5.98 20.37
CA SER A 194 4.83 6.81 20.33
C SER A 194 5.02 7.44 18.95
N MET A 195 5.72 8.57 18.91
CA MET A 195 5.86 9.38 17.70
C MET A 195 7.30 9.85 17.49
N ILE A 196 7.78 9.73 16.25
CA ILE A 196 8.99 10.39 15.80
C ILE A 196 8.65 11.27 14.59
N LEU A 197 8.79 12.59 14.70
CA LEU A 197 8.47 13.50 13.59
C LEU A 197 9.54 13.45 12.47
N GLY A 198 10.80 13.16 12.80
CA GLY A 198 11.87 13.02 11.83
C GLY A 198 13.25 12.90 12.46
N GLY A 199 14.29 13.28 11.72
CA GLY A 199 15.68 13.19 12.15
C GLY A 199 16.34 11.86 11.79
N GLN A 200 17.43 11.53 12.47
CA GLN A 200 18.24 10.36 12.17
C GLN A 200 18.49 9.50 13.41
N ASN A 201 18.28 8.18 13.31
CA ASN A 201 18.55 7.22 14.38
C ASN A 201 17.85 7.53 15.71
N ASN A 202 16.64 8.11 15.69
CA ASN A 202 15.88 8.35 16.92
C ASN A 202 15.09 7.10 17.33
N PHE A 203 14.88 6.92 18.63
CA PHE A 203 14.25 5.73 19.20
C PHE A 203 13.25 6.10 20.30
N THR A 204 12.00 5.65 20.18
CA THR A 204 10.98 5.78 21.25
C THR A 204 10.62 4.41 21.80
N GLU A 205 10.77 4.19 23.09
CA GLU A 205 10.36 2.93 23.76
C GLU A 205 9.17 3.13 24.70
N GLY A 206 9.08 4.29 25.35
CA GLY A 206 8.00 4.58 26.28
C GLY A 206 6.64 4.70 25.59
N PRO A 207 5.54 4.17 26.18
CA PRO A 207 4.20 4.48 25.72
C PRO A 207 3.96 5.99 25.69
N LEU A 208 3.29 6.50 24.65
CA LEU A 208 3.00 7.91 24.46
C LEU A 208 4.24 8.84 24.44
N SER A 209 5.44 8.27 24.25
CA SER A 209 6.66 9.06 24.15
C SER A 209 6.82 9.71 22.78
N SER A 210 7.59 10.79 22.71
CA SER A 210 7.77 11.52 21.45
C SER A 210 9.18 12.05 21.24
N ILE A 211 9.60 12.05 19.98
CA ILE A 211 10.81 12.74 19.53
C ILE A 211 10.45 13.64 18.34
N THR A 212 10.71 14.94 18.47
CA THR A 212 10.41 15.90 17.39
C THR A 212 11.47 15.85 16.27
N GLY A 213 12.72 15.52 16.59
CA GLY A 213 13.78 15.40 15.60
C GLY A 213 15.16 15.27 16.21
N GLY A 214 16.18 15.65 15.45
CA GLY A 214 17.58 15.53 15.87
C GLY A 214 18.19 14.17 15.53
N ARG A 215 19.27 13.82 16.22
CA ARG A 215 20.09 12.64 15.89
C ARG A 215 20.41 11.79 17.11
N ASN A 216 20.18 10.48 17.03
CA ASN A 216 20.46 9.54 18.13
C ASN A 216 19.77 9.90 19.46
N ASN A 217 18.54 10.41 19.42
CA ASN A 217 17.77 10.68 20.64
C ASN A 217 16.95 9.46 21.05
N GLU A 218 16.76 9.27 22.36
CA GLU A 218 15.97 8.19 22.95
C GLU A 218 14.92 8.76 23.92
N ALA A 219 13.66 8.36 23.74
CA ALA A 219 12.57 8.65 24.67
C ALA A 219 12.03 7.32 25.22
N ASN A 220 12.56 6.91 26.37
CA ASN A 220 12.39 5.56 26.93
C ASN A 220 11.31 5.53 28.03
N GLY A 221 11.07 6.65 28.71
CA GLY A 221 10.01 6.75 29.72
C GLY A 221 8.61 6.89 29.12
N GLU A 222 7.59 6.35 29.78
CA GLU A 222 6.19 6.64 29.42
C GLU A 222 5.92 8.15 29.50
N LEU A 223 5.20 8.69 28.51
CA LEU A 223 4.94 10.12 28.35
C LEU A 223 6.20 10.99 28.25
N SER A 224 7.37 10.40 27.96
CA SER A 224 8.62 11.15 27.84
C SER A 224 8.74 11.87 26.49
N ALA A 225 9.51 12.96 26.45
CA ALA A 225 9.69 13.74 25.23
C ALA A 225 11.14 14.19 25.01
N VAL A 226 11.61 14.14 23.77
CA VAL A 226 12.82 14.83 23.32
C VAL A 226 12.49 15.75 22.15
N LEU A 227 12.64 17.06 22.36
CA LEU A 227 12.29 18.06 21.36
C LEU A 227 13.34 18.18 20.23
N GLY A 228 14.58 17.79 20.46
CA GLY A 228 15.63 17.86 19.45
C GLY A 228 17.03 17.60 20.01
N GLY A 229 18.05 18.09 19.31
CA GLY A 229 19.46 17.89 19.67
C GLY A 229 20.01 16.52 19.29
N GLU A 230 21.05 16.10 20.01
CA GLU A 230 21.81 14.90 19.69
C GLU A 230 22.18 14.08 20.94
N PHE A 231 22.07 12.76 20.87
CA PHE A 231 22.42 11.84 21.97
C PHE A 231 21.68 12.10 23.29
N ASN A 232 20.45 12.64 23.24
CA ASN A 232 19.65 12.88 24.43
C ASN A 232 18.82 11.65 24.82
N ARG A 233 18.67 11.38 26.12
CA ARG A 233 17.92 10.24 26.67
C ARG A 233 16.95 10.65 27.77
N ALA A 234 15.64 10.56 27.49
CA ALA A 234 14.58 10.79 28.47
C ALA A 234 14.04 9.45 29.01
N ASN A 235 14.53 9.00 30.16
CA ASN A 235 14.23 7.66 30.72
C ASN A 235 13.13 7.66 31.78
N GLY A 236 12.81 8.82 32.38
CA GLY A 236 11.83 8.92 33.45
C GLY A 236 10.38 9.00 32.92
N PHE A 237 9.42 8.52 33.71
CA PHE A 237 8.00 8.80 33.48
C PHE A 237 7.79 10.32 33.41
N THR A 238 7.03 10.78 32.41
CA THR A 238 6.73 12.21 32.15
C THR A 238 7.95 13.13 32.02
N SER A 239 9.13 12.56 31.75
CA SER A 239 10.38 13.32 31.64
C SER A 239 10.53 14.00 30.27
N SER A 240 11.16 15.18 30.22
CA SER A 240 11.33 15.91 28.95
C SER A 240 12.70 16.58 28.78
N ILE A 241 13.26 16.47 27.58
CA ILE A 241 14.49 17.15 27.17
C ILE A 241 14.16 18.16 26.06
N GLY A 242 14.42 19.45 26.34
CA GLY A 242 14.19 20.54 25.39
C GLY A 242 15.12 20.55 24.18
N GLY A 243 16.29 19.92 24.30
CA GLY A 243 17.32 19.84 23.26
C GLY A 243 18.72 19.72 23.87
N GLY A 244 19.74 19.72 23.00
CA GLY A 244 21.15 19.83 23.34
C GLY A 244 21.95 18.58 22.97
N LEU A 245 23.15 18.43 23.52
CA LEU A 245 24.03 17.28 23.28
C LEU A 245 24.17 16.42 24.55
N SER A 246 24.03 15.10 24.40
CA SER A 246 24.40 14.08 25.41
C SER A 246 23.73 14.26 26.78
N ARG A 247 22.45 14.63 26.82
CA ARG A 247 21.69 14.72 28.08
C ARG A 247 21.08 13.38 28.46
N THR A 248 20.95 13.13 29.75
CA THR A 248 20.23 11.96 30.25
C THR A 248 19.48 12.33 31.52
N ILE A 249 18.16 12.15 31.51
CA ILE A 249 17.29 12.35 32.66
C ILE A 249 16.55 11.05 32.98
N GLY A 250 16.32 10.79 34.27
CA GLY A 250 15.68 9.56 34.75
C GLY A 250 14.64 9.78 35.85
N GLY A 251 14.49 11.02 36.35
CA GLY A 251 13.49 11.33 37.37
C GLY A 251 12.07 11.34 36.82
N HIS A 252 11.10 11.06 37.69
CA HIS A 252 9.69 11.28 37.42
C HIS A 252 9.41 12.79 37.31
N ASP A 253 8.68 13.23 36.27
CA ASP A 253 8.43 14.66 35.97
C ASP A 253 9.70 15.51 35.78
N ASP A 254 10.84 14.90 35.41
CA ASP A 254 12.11 15.61 35.25
C ASP A 254 12.20 16.40 33.94
N TYR A 255 12.86 17.55 33.95
CA TYR A 255 13.04 18.40 32.77
C TYR A 255 14.46 18.94 32.66
N GLN A 256 15.02 18.83 31.46
CA GLN A 256 16.30 19.47 31.13
C GLN A 256 16.24 20.24 29.82
N ALA A 257 16.76 21.47 29.82
CA ALA A 257 16.87 22.30 28.62
C ALA A 257 18.28 22.26 27.99
N GLY A 258 18.35 22.58 26.71
CA GLY A 258 19.58 22.74 25.94
C GLY A 258 19.32 23.40 24.60
N TYR A 259 20.37 23.62 23.81
CA TYR A 259 20.21 24.16 22.45
C TYR A 259 19.42 23.19 21.59
N PHE A 260 18.47 23.68 20.81
CA PHE A 260 17.63 22.83 19.97
C PHE A 260 18.43 22.05 18.90
N PHE A 261 19.64 22.51 18.57
CA PHE A 261 20.58 21.91 17.63
C PHE A 261 21.89 21.49 18.29
N SER A 262 22.66 20.60 17.64
CA SER A 262 23.95 20.06 18.11
C SER A 262 25.05 21.09 18.36
N ASP A 263 24.88 22.31 17.84
CA ASP A 263 25.96 23.28 17.81
C ASP A 263 25.87 24.24 19.00
N LYS A 264 26.56 23.86 20.09
CA LYS A 264 27.53 24.68 20.85
C LYS A 264 28.27 23.81 21.87
#